data_AF-A0ABD5JF37-F1
#
_entry.id   AF-A0ABD5JF37-F1
#
_cell.length_a   1.000
_cell.length_b   1.000
_cell.length_c   1.000
_cell.angle_alpha   90.00
_cell.angle_beta   90.00
_cell.angle_gamma   90.00
#
_symmetry.space_group_name_H-M   'P 1'
#
loop_
_entity.id
_entity.type
_entity.pdbx_description
1 polymer ?
#
loop_
_entity_poly.entity_id
_entity_poly.type
_entity_poly.pdbx_seq_one_letter_code
_entity_poly.pdbx_strand_id
1 'polypeptide(L)' 'MRLRLIKDRTLTCEVHDSSHTTPRLRHAGIVDEGGRGLFSCAQLAQNWGIRYNGRGKTVWTERPLPQRPE' A
#
# COMPACT_ATOMS: atom_id res chain seq x y z
N MET A 1 -12.34 7.40 -0.36
CA MET A 1 -11.22 6.50 -0.02
C MET A 1 -11.75 5.32 0.78
N ARG A 2 -11.26 4.10 0.56
CA ARG A 2 -11.66 2.89 1.28
C ARG A 2 -10.42 2.07 1.63
N LEU A 3 -10.35 1.56 2.85
CA LEU A 3 -9.33 0.61 3.31
C LEU A 3 -9.95 -0.79 3.42
N ARG A 4 -9.20 -1.81 2.99
CA ARG A 4 -9.55 -3.22 3.21
C ARG A 4 -8.33 -3.99 3.69
N LEU A 5 -8.53 -4.85 4.68
CA LEU A 5 -7.54 -5.79 5.16
C LEU A 5 -8.00 -7.21 4.80
N ILE A 6 -7.10 -8.01 4.25
CA ILE A 6 -7.35 -9.38 3.86
C ILE A 6 -6.29 -10.24 4.55
N LYS A 7 -6.72 -11.21 5.36
CA LYS A 7 -5.84 -12.15 6.05
C LYS A 7 -5.91 -13.51 5.35
N ASP A 8 -4.81 -13.93 4.74
CA ASP A 8 -4.61 -15.27 4.17
C ASP A 8 -3.21 -15.78 4.55
N ARG A 9 -2.36 -16.21 3.59
CA ARG A 9 -0.95 -16.53 3.85
C ARG A 9 -0.13 -15.31 4.25
N THR A 10 -0.53 -14.14 3.77
CA THR A 10 0.00 -12.82 4.13
C THR A 10 -1.15 -11.94 4.62
N LEU A 11 -0.81 -10.81 5.26
CA LEU A 11 -1.74 -9.71 5.44
C LEU A 11 -1.65 -8.79 4.22
N THR A 12 -2.71 -8.74 3.42
CA THR A 12 -2.84 -7.77 2.33
C THR A 12 -3.60 -6.53 2.82
N CYS A 13 -2.98 -5.35 2.68
CA CYS A 13 -3.61 -4.07 2.93
C CYS A 13 -3.93 -3.41 1.58
N GLU A 14 -5.20 -3.14 1.30
CA GLU A 14 -5.65 -2.47 0.08
C GLU A 14 -6.23 -1.09 0.41
N VAL A 15 -5.71 -0.04 -0.24
CA VAL A 15 -6.23 1.33 -0.18
C VAL A 15 -6.77 1.70 -1.55
N HIS A 16 -8.08 1.90 -1.62
CA HIS A 16 -8.78 2.31 -2.82
C HIS A 16 -9.16 3.79 -2.78
N ASP A 17 -8.92 4.49 -3.88
CA ASP A 17 -9.42 5.83 -4.12
C ASP A 17 -9.96 5.96 -5.57
N SER A 18 -10.84 6.93 -5.79
CA SER A 18 -11.49 7.15 -7.09
C SER A 18 -10.65 7.95 -8.08
N SER A 19 -9.41 8.31 -7.72
CA SER A 19 -8.50 9.01 -8.62
C SER A 19 -7.81 8.01 -9.56
N HIS A 20 -7.74 8.38 -10.83
CA HIS A 20 -7.02 7.67 -11.87
C HIS A 20 -5.55 8.08 -11.93
N THR A 21 -5.09 8.97 -11.05
CA THR A 21 -3.72 9.44 -11.01
C THR A 21 -2.80 8.30 -10.60
N THR A 22 -1.82 8.00 -11.44
CA THR A 22 -0.76 7.05 -11.12
C THR A 22 0.02 7.53 -9.89
N PRO A 23 0.07 6.74 -8.80
CA PRO A 23 0.95 7.01 -7.67
C PRO A 23 2.40 7.09 -8.16
N ARG A 24 3.10 8.18 -7.85
CA ARG A 24 4.52 8.35 -8.20
C ARG A 24 5.36 8.31 -6.94
N LEU A 25 6.48 7.60 -6.99
CA LEU A 25 7.48 7.64 -5.93
C LEU A 25 7.93 9.10 -5.76
N ARG A 26 7.85 9.62 -4.54
CA ARG A 26 8.28 10.98 -4.23
C ARG A 26 9.43 10.90 -3.24
N HIS A 27 10.46 11.71 -3.47
CA HIS A 27 11.48 12.01 -2.48
C HIS A 27 10.88 13.04 -1.54
N ALA A 28 10.30 12.58 -0.44
CA ALA A 28 9.85 13.46 0.63
C ALA A 28 11.07 13.93 1.43
N GLY A 29 11.11 15.21 1.77
CA GLY A 29 12.07 15.75 2.73
C GLY A 29 11.89 15.13 4.10
N ILE A 30 12.92 15.26 4.95
CA ILE A 30 12.94 14.70 6.31
C ILE A 30 11.75 15.22 7.14
N VAL A 31 11.37 16.48 6.95
CA VAL A 31 10.30 17.17 7.69
C VAL A 31 8.94 17.16 6.98
N ASP A 32 8.86 16.65 5.74
CA ASP A 32 7.59 16.64 5.01
C ASP A 32 6.61 15.70 5.70
N GLU A 33 5.33 16.02 5.83
CA GLU A 33 4.36 15.05 6.36
C GLU A 33 3.83 14.11 5.26
N GLY A 34 3.91 14.54 3.99
CA GLY A 34 3.36 13.85 2.83
C GLY A 34 4.41 13.18 1.92
N GLY A 35 3.92 12.39 0.96
CA GLY A 35 4.74 11.87 -0.14
C GLY A 35 5.53 10.58 0.13
N ARG A 36 5.63 10.11 1.37
CA ARG A 36 6.38 8.90 1.72
C ARG A 36 5.64 7.58 1.49
N GLY A 37 4.33 7.61 1.29
CA GLY A 37 3.49 6.39 1.31
C GLY A 37 4.00 5.27 0.40
N LEU A 38 4.32 5.59 -0.86
CA LEU A 38 4.86 4.59 -1.80
C LEU A 38 6.28 4.15 -1.45
N PHE A 39 7.12 5.05 -0.94
CA PHE A 39 8.45 4.69 -0.48
C PHE A 39 8.37 3.71 0.68
N SER A 40 7.51 3.98 1.66
CA SER A 40 7.24 3.06 2.77
C SER A 40 6.71 1.72 2.26
N CYS A 41 5.76 1.71 1.32
CA CYS A 41 5.28 0.47 0.71
C CYS A 41 6.42 -0.32 0.06
N ALA A 42 7.29 0.35 -0.70
CA ALA A 42 8.41 -0.28 -1.39
C ALA A 42 9.49 -0.83 -0.46
N GLN A 43 9.73 -0.18 0.68
CA GLN A 43 10.75 -0.62 1.65
C GLN A 43 10.25 -1.70 2.61
N LEU A 44 8.96 -1.68 2.93
CA LEU A 44 8.40 -2.46 4.01
C LEU A 44 7.62 -3.68 3.51
N ALA A 45 6.90 -3.57 2.40
CA ALA A 45 6.09 -4.67 1.93
C ALA A 45 6.97 -5.78 1.32
N GLN A 46 6.58 -7.04 1.53
CA GLN A 46 7.20 -8.16 0.81
C GLN A 46 6.85 -8.09 -0.69
N ASN A 47 5.64 -7.63 -0.98
CA ASN A 47 5.14 -7.42 -2.32
C ASN A 47 4.16 -6.25 -2.29
N TRP A 48 4.07 -5.49 -3.38
CA TRP A 48 3.15 -4.37 -3.47
C TRP A 48 2.87 -4.03 -4.92
N GLY A 49 1.78 -3.31 -5.15
CA GLY A 49 1.47 -2.86 -6.49
C GLY A 49 0.27 -1.92 -6.55
N ILE A 50 -0.12 -1.61 -7.78
CA ILE A 50 -1.26 -0.77 -8.07
C ILE A 50 -2.18 -1.53 -9.02
N ARG A 51 -3.46 -1.60 -8.68
CA ARG A 51 -4.50 -2.22 -9.50
C ARG A 51 -5.49 -1.14 -9.91
N TYR A 52 -5.63 -0.91 -11.21
CA TYR A 52 -6.61 0.03 -11.75
C TYR A 52 -7.90 -0.70 -12.09
N ASN A 53 -9.04 -0.03 -11.90
CA ASN A 53 -10.32 -0.47 -12.39
C ASN A 53 -11.13 0.75 -12.87
N GLY A 54 -12.29 0.53 -13.50
CA GLY A 54 -13.13 1.62 -14.00
C GLY A 54 -13.68 2.58 -12.92
N ARG A 55 -13.42 2.33 -11.64
CA ARG A 55 -13.85 3.18 -10.50
C ARG A 55 -12.68 3.89 -9.82
N GLY A 56 -11.45 3.72 -10.29
CA GLY A 56 -10.26 4.35 -9.75
C GLY A 56 -9.09 3.38 -9.61
N LYS A 57 -8.29 3.57 -8.56
CA LYS A 57 -7.11 2.75 -8.29
C LYS A 57 -7.13 2.14 -6.91
N THR A 58 -6.42 1.04 -6.75
CA THR A 58 -6.15 0.39 -5.48
C THR A 58 -4.64 0.19 -5.35
N VAL A 59 -4.03 0.82 -4.34
CA VAL A 59 -2.67 0.49 -3.91
C VAL A 59 -2.77 -0.67 -2.92
N TRP A 60 -1.97 -1.71 -3.12
CA TRP A 60 -1.97 -2.87 -2.25
C TRP A 60 -0.56 -3.22 -1.80
N THR A 61 -0.44 -3.72 -0.57
CA THR A 61 0.80 -4.22 0.02
C THR A 61 0.56 -5.56 0.70
N GLU A 62 1.56 -6.43 0.67
CA GLU A 62 1.57 -7.72 1.36
C GLU A 62 2.67 -7.74 2.42
N ARG A 63 2.30 -8.17 3.62
CA ARG A 63 3.23 -8.40 4.73
C ARG A 63 3.08 -9.84 5.23
N PRO A 64 4.18 -10.53 5.55
CA PRO A 64 4.12 -11.81 6.24
C PRO A 64 3.31 -11.67 7.54
N LEU A 65 2.52 -12.68 7.86
CA LEU A 65 1.90 -12.74 9.18
C LEU A 65 2.98 -13.04 10.23
N PRO A 66 2.93 -12.40 11.40
CA PRO A 66 3.81 -12.80 12.49
C PRO A 66 3.55 -14.26 12.83
N GLN A 67 4.62 -15.03 13.03
CA GLN A 67 4.50 -16.36 13.63
C GLN A 67 3.89 -16.18 15.01
N ARG A 68 2.84 -16.94 15.31
CA ARG A 68 2.26 -16.93 16.65
C ARG A 68 3.35 -17.42 17.61
N PRO A 69 3.74 -16.66 18.64
CA PRO A 69 4.66 -17.17 19.65
C PRO A 69 4.04 -18.40 20.31
N GLU A 70 4.89 -19.40 20.54
CA GLU A 70 4.54 -20.70 21.12
C GLU A 70 4.22 -20.59 22.62
#